data_AF-A0AAW6X853-F1
#
_entry.id   AF-A0AAW6X853-F1
#
_cell.length_a   1.000
_cell.length_b   1.000
_cell.length_c   1.000
_cell.angle_alpha   90.00
_cell.angle_beta   90.00
_cell.angle_gamma   90.00
#
_symmetry.space_group_name_H-M   'P 1'
#
loop_
_entity.id
_entity.type
_entity.pdbx_description
1 polymer ?
#
loop_
_entity_poly.entity_id
_entity_poly.type
_entity_poly.pdbx_seq_one_letter_code
_entity_poly.pdbx_strand_id
1 'polypeptide(L)'
;ITTLKIDQSFVARLPDDARDQTIVRAVIQLAHGLGMEVVAEGVETPDCLAWLRQAGCDTVQGFLFARPMPAAAFVGFVNQWRNTTMNANEPSTSCCVCCKEIPLDAAFTPEGAEYVEHFCGLECYQRFQARASTATETSVKPDACDSPPSG
;
A
#
# COMPACT_ATOMS: atom_id res chain seq x y z
N ILE A 1 -16.94 0.19 -21.47
CA ILE A 1 -15.46 0.04 -21.39
C ILE A 1 -14.97 1.20 -20.54
N THR A 2 -14.22 0.94 -19.46
CA THR A 2 -13.78 1.96 -18.47
C THR A 2 -12.28 2.21 -18.45
N THR A 3 -11.51 1.36 -19.14
CA THR A 3 -10.05 1.35 -19.06
C THR A 3 -9.47 1.24 -20.46
N LEU A 4 -8.43 2.02 -20.73
CA LEU A 4 -7.64 2.00 -21.96
C LEU A 4 -6.26 1.40 -21.69
N LYS A 5 -5.82 0.48 -22.55
CA LYS A 5 -4.51 -0.16 -22.42
C LYS A 5 -3.53 0.40 -23.45
N ILE A 6 -2.32 0.75 -23.01
CA ILE A 6 -1.20 1.14 -23.87
C ILE A 6 -0.33 -0.09 -24.08
N ASP A 7 -0.20 -0.49 -25.35
CA ASP A 7 0.56 -1.67 -25.75
C ASP A 7 2.06 -1.53 -25.44
N GLN A 8 2.69 -2.66 -25.12
CA GLN A 8 4.11 -2.74 -24.79
C GLN A 8 5.04 -2.17 -25.86
N SER A 9 4.64 -2.17 -27.13
CA SER A 9 5.48 -1.67 -28.22
C SER A 9 5.75 -0.16 -28.14
N PHE A 10 4.93 0.59 -27.41
CA PHE A 10 5.16 2.00 -27.09
C PHE A 10 5.84 2.20 -25.73
N VAL A 11 5.68 1.25 -24.81
CA VAL A 11 6.21 1.34 -23.44
C VAL A 11 7.68 0.91 -23.38
N ALA A 12 8.06 -0.11 -24.14
CA ALA A 12 9.39 -0.73 -24.11
C ALA A 12 10.54 0.21 -24.54
N ARG A 13 10.24 1.32 -25.24
CA ARG A 13 11.22 2.31 -25.68
C ARG A 13 11.25 3.57 -24.81
N LEU A 14 10.46 3.61 -23.74
CA LEU A 14 10.50 4.71 -22.77
C LEU A 14 11.67 4.54 -21.78
N PRO A 15 12.29 5.64 -21.33
CA PRO A 15 11.99 7.03 -21.66
C PRO A 15 12.73 7.55 -22.91
N ASP A 16 13.52 6.75 -23.61
CA ASP A 16 14.51 7.27 -24.56
C ASP A 16 13.94 7.66 -25.93
N ASP A 17 12.78 7.14 -26.33
CA ASP A 17 12.15 7.44 -27.61
C ASP A 17 11.13 8.59 -27.52
N ALA A 18 11.50 9.76 -28.06
CA ALA A 18 10.66 10.98 -28.03
C ALA A 18 9.32 10.84 -28.76
N ARG A 19 9.24 9.99 -29.80
CA ARG A 19 7.99 9.74 -30.53
C ARG A 19 7.04 8.94 -29.65
N ASP A 20 7.51 7.87 -29.03
CA ASP A 20 6.71 7.06 -28.12
C ASP A 20 6.29 7.85 -26.88
N GLN A 21 7.19 8.68 -26.33
CA GLN A 21 6.83 9.62 -25.26
C GLN A 21 5.62 10.49 -25.64
N THR A 22 5.62 11.01 -26.87
CA THR A 22 4.53 11.87 -27.38
C THR A 22 3.23 11.08 -27.52
N ILE A 23 3.29 9.88 -28.10
CA ILE A 23 2.13 9.00 -28.28
C ILE A 23 1.54 8.62 -26.93
N VAL A 24 2.37 8.16 -25.99
CA VAL A 24 1.92 7.72 -24.67
C VAL A 24 1.28 8.85 -23.88
N ARG A 25 1.87 10.06 -23.89
CA ARG A 25 1.24 11.25 -23.25
C ARG A 25 -0.11 11.59 -23.86
N ALA A 26 -0.21 11.58 -25.19
CA ALA A 26 -1.47 11.90 -25.88
C ALA A 26 -2.56 10.87 -25.56
N VAL A 27 -2.20 9.59 -25.49
CA VAL A 27 -3.13 8.51 -25.13
C VAL A 27 -3.60 8.64 -23.69
N ILE A 28 -2.70 8.96 -22.74
CA ILE A 28 -3.07 9.21 -21.34
C ILE A 28 -4.07 10.37 -21.25
N GLN A 29 -3.76 11.50 -21.88
CA GLN A 29 -4.63 12.67 -21.88
C GLN A 29 -6.00 12.40 -22.51
N LEU A 30 -6.03 11.65 -23.62
CA LEU A 30 -7.28 11.26 -24.27
C LEU A 30 -8.14 10.39 -23.36
N ALA A 31 -7.56 9.36 -22.75
CA ALA A 31 -8.27 8.46 -21.85
C ALA A 31 -8.87 9.22 -20.65
N HIS A 32 -8.07 10.07 -20.00
CA HIS A 32 -8.55 10.91 -18.90
C HIS A 32 -9.64 11.89 -19.34
N GLY A 33 -9.52 12.48 -20.53
CA GLY A 33 -10.55 13.34 -21.11
C GLY A 33 -11.88 12.63 -21.40
N LEU A 34 -11.84 11.30 -21.57
CA LEU A 34 -13.00 10.44 -21.72
C LEU A 34 -13.50 9.83 -20.40
N GLY A 35 -12.87 10.17 -19.26
CA GLY A 35 -13.20 9.60 -17.96
C GLY A 35 -12.80 8.13 -17.82
N MET A 36 -11.74 7.71 -18.53
CA MET A 36 -11.22 6.34 -18.50
C MET A 36 -9.87 6.28 -17.77
N GLU A 37 -9.61 5.15 -17.12
CA GLU A 37 -8.30 4.83 -16.53
C GLU A 37 -7.34 4.28 -17.59
N VAL A 38 -6.04 4.42 -17.37
CA VAL A 38 -4.99 3.96 -18.27
C VAL A 38 -4.13 2.88 -17.63
N VAL A 39 -3.95 1.78 -18.36
CA VAL A 39 -3.00 0.71 -17.99
C VAL A 39 -1.88 0.66 -19.04
N ALA A 40 -0.64 0.91 -18.64
CA ALA A 40 0.53 0.69 -19.51
C ALA A 40 1.08 -0.73 -19.36
N GLU A 41 1.20 -1.47 -20.47
CA GLU A 41 1.72 -2.83 -20.50
C GLU A 41 3.20 -2.89 -20.89
N GLY A 42 3.92 -3.90 -20.40
CA GLY A 42 5.33 -4.11 -20.76
C GLY A 42 6.33 -3.25 -19.98
N VAL A 43 6.01 -2.84 -18.76
CA VAL A 43 6.96 -2.10 -17.89
C VAL A 43 8.01 -3.05 -17.32
N GLU A 44 9.26 -2.91 -17.77
CA GLU A 44 10.37 -3.80 -17.37
C GLU A 44 11.48 -3.09 -16.59
N THR A 45 11.58 -1.75 -16.68
CA THR A 45 12.67 -0.99 -16.04
C THR A 45 12.13 0.06 -15.05
N PRO A 46 12.86 0.36 -13.97
CA PRO A 46 12.50 1.43 -13.04
C PRO A 46 12.38 2.80 -13.71
N ASP A 47 13.19 3.09 -14.72
CA ASP A 47 13.16 4.37 -15.43
C ASP A 47 11.87 4.52 -16.28
N CYS A 48 11.44 3.45 -16.95
CA CYS A 48 10.16 3.41 -17.66
C CYS A 48 9.00 3.63 -16.68
N LEU A 49 9.02 2.95 -15.52
CA LEU A 49 8.02 3.14 -14.46
C LEU A 49 7.98 4.58 -13.96
N ALA A 50 9.15 5.17 -13.67
CA ALA A 50 9.27 6.53 -13.17
C ALA A 50 8.71 7.54 -14.18
N TRP A 51 9.03 7.35 -15.46
CA TRP A 51 8.52 8.20 -16.54
C TRP A 51 7.00 8.08 -16.69
N LEU A 52 6.45 6.85 -16.70
CA LEU A 52 5.00 6.62 -16.81
C LEU A 52 4.24 7.25 -15.65
N ARG A 53 4.80 7.17 -14.44
CA ARG A 53 4.25 7.83 -13.24
C ARG A 53 4.22 9.34 -13.39
N GLN A 54 5.31 9.94 -13.89
CA GLN A 54 5.37 11.39 -14.17
C GLN A 54 4.42 11.82 -15.29
N ALA A 55 4.19 10.95 -16.27
CA ALA A 55 3.25 11.18 -17.36
C ALA A 55 1.78 11.07 -16.92
N GLY A 56 1.51 10.62 -15.69
CA GLY A 56 0.15 10.48 -15.14
C GLY A 56 -0.53 9.16 -15.48
N CYS A 57 0.21 8.10 -15.79
CA CYS A 57 -0.39 6.78 -15.99
C CYS A 57 -0.93 6.20 -14.66
N ASP A 58 -2.14 5.64 -14.68
CA ASP A 58 -2.85 5.21 -13.47
C ASP A 58 -2.36 3.85 -12.96
N THR A 59 -2.18 2.90 -13.89
CA THR A 59 -1.78 1.53 -13.57
C THR A 59 -0.75 1.03 -14.57
N VAL A 60 0.13 0.14 -14.11
CA VAL A 60 1.18 -0.47 -14.93
C VAL A 60 1.17 -1.97 -14.78
N GLN A 61 1.55 -2.68 -15.84
CA GLN A 61 1.76 -4.12 -15.86
C GLN A 61 3.09 -4.41 -16.56
N GLY A 62 3.92 -5.28 -15.98
CA GLY A 62 5.11 -5.75 -16.66
C GLY A 62 6.04 -6.56 -15.77
N PHE A 63 7.11 -7.07 -16.38
CA PHE A 63 8.05 -7.98 -15.72
C PHE A 63 8.87 -7.31 -14.61
N LEU A 64 8.88 -5.98 -14.53
CA LEU A 64 9.42 -5.26 -13.38
C LEU A 64 8.75 -5.70 -12.07
N PHE A 65 7.46 -6.06 -12.12
CA PHE A 65 6.69 -6.50 -10.96
C PHE A 65 6.66 -8.02 -10.85
N ALA A 66 6.19 -8.68 -11.90
CA ALA A 66 6.10 -10.13 -11.96
C ALA A 66 5.96 -10.62 -13.40
N ARG A 67 6.50 -11.82 -13.66
CA ARG A 67 6.17 -12.56 -14.88
C ARG A 67 4.80 -13.25 -14.73
N PRO A 68 4.07 -13.49 -15.82
CA PRO A 68 2.91 -14.37 -15.83
C PRO A 68 3.26 -15.70 -15.16
N MET A 69 2.39 -16.15 -14.27
CA MET A 69 2.64 -17.33 -13.46
C MET A 69 1.37 -18.17 -13.31
N PRO A 70 1.50 -19.48 -13.04
CA PRO A 70 0.35 -20.32 -12.74
C PRO A 70 -0.40 -19.83 -11.50
N ALA A 71 -1.71 -20.10 -11.43
CA ALA A 71 -2.55 -19.68 -10.30
C ALA A 71 -2.00 -20.14 -8.94
N ALA A 72 -1.45 -21.35 -8.86
CA ALA A 72 -0.84 -21.86 -7.62
C ALA A 72 0.36 -21.02 -7.16
N ALA A 73 1.18 -20.51 -8.08
CA ALA A 73 2.31 -19.65 -7.76
C ALA A 73 1.87 -18.22 -7.41
N PHE A 74 0.78 -17.74 -8.01
CA PHE A 74 0.23 -16.40 -7.78
C PHE A 74 -0.15 -16.17 -6.32
N VAL A 75 -0.76 -17.15 -5.65
CA VAL A 75 -1.12 -17.03 -4.22
C VAL A 75 0.13 -16.76 -3.36
N GLY A 76 1.20 -17.53 -3.58
CA GLY A 76 2.48 -17.33 -2.89
C GLY A 76 3.08 -15.96 -3.18
N PHE A 77 3.07 -15.54 -4.46
CA PHE A 77 3.54 -14.23 -4.87
C PHE A 77 2.79 -13.08 -4.19
N VAL A 78 1.46 -13.09 -4.19
CA VAL A 78 0.65 -12.01 -3.58
C VAL A 78 0.90 -11.89 -2.08
N ASN A 79 1.01 -13.02 -1.37
CA ASN A 79 1.28 -13.02 0.06
C ASN A 79 2.67 -12.42 0.37
N GLN A 80 3.69 -12.80 -0.41
CA GLN A 80 5.03 -12.24 -0.26
C GLN A 80 5.06 -10.74 -0.62
N TRP A 81 4.44 -10.37 -1.74
CA TRP A 81 4.41 -9.00 -2.24
C TRP A 81 3.75 -8.03 -1.26
N ARG A 82 2.64 -8.44 -0.63
CA ARG A 82 1.97 -7.67 0.43
C ARG A 82 2.90 -7.44 1.62
N ASN A 83 3.60 -8.49 2.06
CA ASN A 83 4.51 -8.39 3.20
C ASN A 83 5.71 -7.45 2.89
N THR A 84 6.31 -7.55 1.70
CA THR A 84 7.41 -6.67 1.31
C THR A 84 6.98 -5.21 1.19
N THR A 85 5.81 -4.95 0.59
CA THR A 85 5.31 -3.57 0.42
C THR A 85 4.86 -2.95 1.75
N MET A 86 4.31 -3.74 2.68
CA MET A 86 3.95 -3.26 4.01
C MET A 86 5.14 -3.09 4.96
N ASN A 87 6.25 -3.80 4.72
CA ASN A 87 7.48 -3.71 5.50
C ASN A 87 8.52 -2.73 4.90
N ALA A 88 8.25 -2.15 3.73
CA ALA A 88 9.13 -1.15 3.10
C ALA A 88 9.06 0.24 3.75
N ASN A 89 8.32 0.40 4.85
CA ASN A 89 8.47 1.55 5.75
C ASN A 89 9.43 1.14 6.88
N GLU A 90 10.50 1.92 7.05
CA GLU A 90 11.67 1.70 7.90
C GLU A 90 11.47 0.90 9.23
N PRO A 91 12.53 0.24 9.75
CA PRO A 91 12.51 -0.39 11.07
C PRO A 91 12.26 0.60 12.23
N SER A 92 12.27 1.90 11.97
CA SER A 92 11.89 2.93 12.94
C SER A 92 10.63 3.68 12.48
N THR A 93 9.51 3.40 13.12
CA THR A 93 8.43 4.37 13.30
C THR A 93 7.51 4.66 12.10
N SER A 94 6.85 3.66 11.53
CA SER A 94 5.45 3.86 11.10
C SER A 94 4.75 2.53 10.91
N CYS A 95 3.73 2.29 11.73
CA CYS A 95 2.82 1.16 11.57
C CYS A 95 2.20 1.15 10.16
N CYS A 96 1.80 -0.03 9.66
CA CYS A 96 1.11 -0.17 8.39
C CYS A 96 -0.13 0.74 8.33
N VAL A 97 -0.60 1.09 7.12
CA VAL A 97 -1.83 1.89 6.93
C VAL A 97 -3.01 1.29 7.72
N CYS A 98 -3.08 -0.05 7.76
CA CYS A 98 -4.00 -0.83 8.59
C CYS A 98 -4.00 -0.46 10.08
N CYS A 99 -2.84 -0.15 10.67
CA CYS A 99 -2.78 0.25 12.08
C CYS A 99 -3.28 1.66 12.38
N LYS A 100 -3.41 2.51 11.36
CA LYS A 100 -3.91 3.88 11.53
C LYS A 100 -5.42 3.96 11.35
N GLU A 101 -6.02 2.99 10.66
CA GLU A 101 -7.43 3.02 10.26
C GLU A 101 -8.32 2.03 11.00
N ILE A 102 -7.77 0.97 11.63
CA ILE A 102 -8.55 0.04 12.45
C ILE A 102 -8.61 0.55 13.90
N PRO A 103 -9.79 0.92 14.41
CA PRO A 103 -9.98 1.24 15.83
C PRO A 103 -9.54 0.07 16.74
N LEU A 104 -8.91 0.37 17.88
CA LEU A 104 -8.37 -0.64 18.80
C LEU A 104 -9.44 -1.64 19.25
N ASP A 105 -10.65 -1.17 19.53
CA ASP A 105 -11.80 -1.98 19.89
C ASP A 105 -12.23 -2.95 18.78
N ALA A 106 -12.13 -2.54 17.50
CA ALA A 106 -12.43 -3.41 16.36
C ALA A 106 -11.36 -4.50 16.17
N ALA A 107 -10.08 -4.18 16.44
CA ALA A 107 -8.96 -5.11 16.28
C ALA A 107 -8.93 -6.28 17.29
N PHE A 108 -9.64 -6.16 18.43
CA PHE A 108 -9.68 -7.19 19.48
C PHE A 108 -10.97 -8.02 19.53
N THR A 109 -11.86 -7.85 18.55
CA THR A 109 -12.92 -8.83 18.31
C THR A 109 -12.32 -10.13 17.74
N PRO A 110 -12.94 -11.31 17.93
CA PRO A 110 -12.47 -12.56 17.32
C PRO A 110 -12.29 -12.44 15.80
N GLU A 111 -13.22 -11.78 15.13
CA GLU A 111 -13.19 -11.53 13.69
C GLU A 111 -12.11 -10.51 13.30
N GLY A 112 -11.91 -9.47 14.12
CA GLY A 112 -10.86 -8.47 13.93
C GLY A 112 -9.46 -9.00 14.17
N ALA A 113 -9.27 -9.91 15.12
CA ALA A 113 -8.00 -10.55 15.40
C ALA A 113 -7.58 -11.46 14.24
N GLU A 114 -8.51 -12.26 13.71
CA GLU A 114 -8.28 -13.07 12.50
C GLU A 114 -7.92 -12.19 11.30
N TYR A 115 -8.62 -11.06 11.13
CA TYR A 115 -8.33 -10.10 10.06
C TYR A 115 -6.93 -9.48 10.21
N VAL A 116 -6.57 -9.00 11.39
CA VAL A 116 -5.25 -8.38 11.63
C VAL A 116 -4.12 -9.40 11.51
N GLU A 117 -4.29 -10.61 12.03
CA GLU A 117 -3.28 -11.67 11.94
C GLU A 117 -3.09 -12.13 10.48
N HIS A 118 -4.18 -12.29 9.73
CA HIS A 118 -4.15 -12.75 8.35
C HIS A 118 -3.67 -11.69 7.34
N PHE A 119 -4.10 -10.43 7.51
CA PHE A 119 -3.84 -9.36 6.54
C PHE A 119 -2.68 -8.44 6.93
N CYS A 120 -2.36 -8.29 8.22
CA CYS A 120 -1.30 -7.41 8.72
C CYS A 120 -0.10 -8.19 9.30
N GLY A 121 -0.27 -9.47 9.64
CA GLY A 121 0.78 -10.36 10.15
C GLY A 121 0.93 -10.33 11.68
N LEU A 122 1.53 -11.40 12.22
CA LEU A 122 1.67 -11.65 13.67
C LEU A 122 2.45 -10.54 14.40
N GLU A 123 3.51 -10.01 13.79
CA GLU A 123 4.29 -8.90 14.37
C GLU A 123 3.47 -7.60 14.48
N CYS A 124 2.51 -7.39 13.59
CA CYS A 124 1.60 -6.25 13.65
C CYS A 124 0.61 -6.41 14.81
N TYR A 125 0.04 -7.61 14.97
CA TYR A 125 -0.88 -7.95 16.06
C TYR A 125 -0.23 -7.79 17.45
N GLN A 126 1.02 -8.24 17.62
CA GLN A 126 1.78 -8.04 18.87
C GLN A 126 1.99 -6.56 19.20
N ARG A 127 2.21 -5.70 18.19
CA ARG A 127 2.31 -4.24 18.38
C ARG A 127 0.97 -3.61 18.75
N PHE A 128 -0.15 -4.12 18.22
CA PHE A 128 -1.51 -3.73 18.64
C PHE A 128 -1.74 -4.04 20.13
N GLN A 129 -1.38 -5.25 20.57
CA GLN A 129 -1.48 -5.64 21.98
C GLN A 129 -0.65 -4.73 22.90
N ALA A 130 0.59 -4.42 22.53
CA ALA A 130 1.45 -3.53 23.31
C ALA A 130 0.85 -2.12 23.48
N ARG A 131 0.22 -1.56 22.43
CA ARG A 131 -0.46 -0.26 22.49
C ARG A 131 -1.70 -0.28 23.39
N ALA A 132 -2.49 -1.34 23.32
CA ALA A 132 -3.66 -1.52 24.18
C ALA A 132 -3.26 -1.59 25.66
N SER A 133 -2.19 -2.32 25.99
CA SER A 133 -1.66 -2.40 27.35
C SER A 133 -1.25 -1.02 27.88
N THR A 134 -0.55 -0.21 27.07
CA THR A 134 -0.15 1.16 27.47
C THR A 134 -1.33 2.14 27.62
N ALA A 135 -2.41 1.94 26.86
CA ALA A 135 -3.62 2.76 26.98
C ALA A 135 -4.44 2.42 28.24
N THR A 136 -4.27 1.22 28.78
CA THR A 136 -5.00 0.76 29.97
C THR A 136 -4.33 1.27 31.27
N GLU A 137 -3.00 1.43 31.28
CA GLU A 137 -2.25 1.97 32.42
C GLU A 137 -2.48 3.47 32.68
N THR A 138 -2.90 4.22 31.65
CA THR A 138 -3.13 5.68 31.76
C THR A 138 -4.54 6.07 32.23
N SER A 139 -5.41 5.09 32.55
CA SER A 139 -6.82 5.32 32.90
C SER A 139 -7.18 5.08 34.38
N VAL A 140 -6.21 4.79 35.27
CA VAL A 140 -6.50 4.73 36.72
C VAL A 140 -6.46 6.16 37.30
N LYS A 141 -7.64 6.77 37.45
CA LYS A 141 -7.88 8.10 38.07
C LYS A 141 -7.56 8.10 39.57
N PRO A 142 -7.30 9.27 40.20
CA PRO A 142 -6.80 9.40 41.56
C PRO A 142 -7.94 9.37 42.58
N ASP A 143 -7.80 8.53 43.61
CA ASP A 143 -8.63 8.61 44.80
C ASP A 143 -7.93 9.42 45.90
N ALA A 144 -8.71 10.34 46.45
CA ALA A 144 -8.34 11.37 47.42
C ALA A 144 -8.33 10.84 48.87
N CYS A 145 -7.47 11.45 49.70
CA CYS A 145 -7.77 11.98 51.06
C CYS A 145 -6.44 12.26 51.79
N ASP A 146 -6.09 13.53 52.05
CA ASP A 146 -6.31 14.15 53.37
C ASP A 146 -5.85 15.62 53.42
N SER A 147 -6.44 16.36 54.35
CA SER A 147 -6.54 17.83 54.45
C SER A 147 -5.28 18.57 54.97
N PRO A 148 -5.18 19.92 54.88
CA PRO A 148 -3.97 20.68 55.26
C PRO A 148 -3.93 21.00 56.77
N PRO A 149 -2.74 21.26 57.36
CA PRO A 149 -2.50 22.63 57.85
C PRO A 149 -1.03 23.12 57.84
N SER A 150 -0.92 24.44 57.68
CA SER A 150 -0.13 25.44 58.42
C SER A 150 1.27 25.10 58.99
N GLY A 151 2.26 25.92 58.59
CA GLY A 151 3.56 26.06 59.24
C GLY A 151 4.51 26.92 58.42
#